data_AF-A0A7V8NUA5-F1
#
_entry.id   AF-A0A7V8NUA5-F1
#
_cell.length_a   1.000
_cell.length_b   1.000
_cell.length_c   1.000
_cell.angle_alpha   90.00
_cell.angle_beta   90.00
_cell.angle_gamma   90.00
#
_symmetry.space_group_name_H-M   'P 1'
#
loop_
_entity.id
_entity.type
_entity.pdbx_description
1 polymer ?
#
loop_
_entity_poly.entity_id
_entity_poly.type
_entity_poly.pdbx_seq_one_letter_code
_entity_poly.pdbx_strand_id
1 'polypeptide(L)'
;MLAALAGGALYAIVVTSPPSTQDKHITVLAAASMQNALDDINTAFTKNTDVKVIAGYAASSALIKQIAQGAAADVFASANLEWMDFGSKRKLIKDDTRVNLLGNQLVLIAPKDSKLDSVAIGPNLDLAKLAGDGSIAVGDVREVPVGKYAKAALEKLGAWQAAAPKLAMAINTRVALTMVARGEAPLGIVYTTDANGARYCGDRRPRCVENLDVLRPGQSAAAEVTPSVKIIGTFPADSHPAI
;
A
#
# COMPACT_ATOMS: atom_id res chain seq x y z
N MET A 1 -49.44 49.59 -50.31
CA MET A 1 -48.61 48.57 -49.63
C MET A 1 -48.07 49.20 -48.35
N LEU A 2 -48.65 48.88 -47.19
CA LEU A 2 -48.10 49.25 -45.87
C LEU A 2 -47.18 48.10 -45.39
N ALA A 3 -45.98 48.44 -44.94
CA ALA A 3 -45.05 47.51 -44.30
C ALA A 3 -45.22 47.58 -42.77
N ALA A 4 -45.40 46.43 -42.12
CA ALA A 4 -45.42 46.29 -40.66
C ALA A 4 -44.10 45.67 -40.19
N LEU A 5 -43.37 46.38 -39.32
CA LEU A 5 -42.18 45.89 -38.62
C LEU A 5 -42.60 45.36 -37.25
N ALA A 6 -42.44 44.07 -37.01
CA ALA A 6 -42.61 43.45 -35.69
C ALA A 6 -41.23 43.27 -35.04
N GLY A 7 -40.96 44.02 -33.97
CA GLY A 7 -39.77 43.86 -33.13
C GLY A 7 -40.00 42.78 -32.06
N GLY A 8 -39.22 41.70 -32.11
CA GLY A 8 -39.20 40.66 -31.08
C GLY A 8 -38.13 40.96 -30.02
N ALA A 9 -38.54 41.19 -28.78
CA ALA A 9 -37.64 41.33 -27.64
C ALA A 9 -37.17 39.94 -27.18
N LEU A 10 -35.86 39.67 -27.23
CA LEU A 10 -35.26 38.49 -26.62
C LEU A 10 -35.20 38.65 -25.09
N TYR A 11 -35.96 37.83 -24.37
CA TYR A 11 -35.79 37.63 -22.93
C TYR A 11 -34.64 36.63 -22.69
N ALA A 12 -33.54 37.10 -22.10
CA ALA A 12 -32.47 36.23 -21.63
C ALA A 12 -32.89 35.59 -20.30
N ILE A 13 -33.17 34.29 -20.31
CA ILE A 13 -33.43 33.50 -19.10
C ILE A 13 -32.09 33.26 -18.42
N VAL A 14 -31.83 33.95 -17.30
CA VAL A 14 -30.69 33.66 -16.42
C VAL A 14 -31.03 32.44 -15.59
N VAL A 15 -30.51 31.28 -16.00
CA VAL A 15 -30.59 30.05 -15.20
C VAL A 15 -29.57 30.17 -14.07
N THR A 16 -30.03 30.45 -12.86
CA THR A 16 -29.22 30.36 -11.65
C THR A 16 -29.20 28.91 -11.18
N SER A 17 -28.11 28.20 -11.44
CA SER A 17 -27.91 26.87 -10.85
C SER A 17 -27.70 27.01 -9.34
N PRO A 18 -28.37 26.20 -8.49
CA PRO A 18 -28.12 26.21 -7.06
C PRO A 18 -26.67 25.80 -6.78
N PRO A 19 -26.01 26.38 -5.76
CA PRO A 19 -24.67 25.97 -5.37
C PRO A 19 -24.69 24.50 -5.00
N SER A 20 -23.88 23.68 -5.67
CA SER A 20 -23.63 22.33 -5.21
C SER A 20 -22.94 22.40 -3.86
N THR A 21 -23.56 21.87 -2.82
CA THR A 21 -22.84 21.46 -1.62
C THR A 21 -21.77 20.47 -2.06
N GLN A 22 -20.54 20.94 -2.22
CA GLN A 22 -19.41 20.07 -2.49
C GLN A 22 -19.29 19.12 -1.29
N ASP A 23 -19.58 17.84 -1.52
CA ASP A 23 -19.27 16.77 -0.57
C ASP A 23 -17.79 16.91 -0.19
N LYS A 24 -17.53 17.30 1.06
CA LYS A 24 -16.18 17.43 1.60
C LYS A 24 -15.54 16.05 1.59
N HIS A 25 -14.55 15.88 0.72
CA HIS A 25 -13.77 14.66 0.67
C HIS A 25 -12.29 14.98 0.64
N ILE A 26 -11.49 14.01 1.08
CA ILE A 26 -10.05 14.00 0.91
C ILE A 26 -9.65 12.77 0.11
N THR A 27 -8.73 12.94 -0.82
CA THR A 27 -8.15 11.85 -1.62
C THR A 27 -6.82 11.43 -1.02
N VAL A 28 -6.71 10.17 -0.60
CA VAL A 28 -5.52 9.59 0.02
C VAL A 28 -4.93 8.56 -0.92
N LEU A 29 -3.75 8.84 -1.47
CA LEU A 29 -2.97 7.86 -2.23
C LEU A 29 -1.88 7.26 -1.34
N ALA A 30 -2.00 6.00 -0.97
CA ALA A 30 -1.14 5.38 0.02
C ALA A 30 -0.53 4.05 -0.44
N ALA A 31 0.66 3.75 0.08
CA ALA A 31 1.31 2.48 -0.15
C ALA A 31 0.39 1.30 0.20
N ALA A 32 0.35 0.28 -0.66
CA ALA A 32 -0.51 -0.89 -0.48
C ALA A 32 -0.32 -1.61 0.87
N SER A 33 0.85 -1.49 1.51
CA SER A 33 1.09 -2.04 2.84
C SER A 33 0.21 -1.42 3.93
N MET A 34 -0.19 -0.16 3.75
CA MET A 34 -0.95 0.61 4.73
C MET A 34 -2.46 0.37 4.66
N GLN A 35 -2.94 -0.39 3.66
CA GLN A 35 -4.37 -0.50 3.32
C GLN A 35 -5.26 -0.76 4.53
N ASN A 36 -5.06 -1.88 5.25
CA ASN A 36 -5.92 -2.22 6.39
C ASN A 36 -5.92 -1.14 7.48
N ALA A 37 -4.74 -0.63 7.85
CA ALA A 37 -4.62 0.39 8.89
C ALA A 37 -5.30 1.70 8.49
N LEU A 38 -5.15 2.11 7.22
CA LEU A 38 -5.80 3.30 6.70
C LEU A 38 -7.30 3.09 6.51
N ASP A 39 -7.78 1.91 6.13
CA ASP A 39 -9.22 1.63 6.01
C ASP A 39 -9.91 1.80 7.38
N ASP A 40 -9.28 1.32 8.47
CA ASP A 40 -9.78 1.52 9.83
C ASP A 40 -9.76 3.01 10.23
N ILE A 41 -8.64 3.70 9.97
CA ILE A 41 -8.48 5.13 10.28
C ILE A 41 -9.46 5.99 9.48
N ASN A 42 -9.62 5.71 8.20
CA ASN A 42 -10.51 6.44 7.29
C ASN A 42 -11.98 6.28 7.72
N THR A 43 -12.36 5.06 8.13
CA THR A 43 -13.68 4.78 8.70
C THR A 43 -13.92 5.62 9.96
N ALA A 44 -12.97 5.61 10.90
CA ALA A 44 -13.06 6.39 12.14
C ALA A 44 -13.06 7.90 11.88
N PHE A 45 -12.22 8.38 10.97
CA PHE A 45 -12.12 9.79 10.58
C PHE A 45 -13.42 10.29 9.95
N THR A 46 -14.00 9.53 9.02
CA THR A 46 -15.27 9.87 8.36
C THR A 46 -16.39 9.95 9.39
N LYS A 47 -16.47 8.99 10.31
CA LYS A 47 -17.48 8.99 11.39
C LYS A 47 -17.37 10.21 12.32
N ASN A 48 -16.15 10.69 12.58
CA ASN A 48 -15.91 11.78 13.53
C ASN A 48 -16.01 13.18 12.91
N THR A 49 -15.85 13.31 11.60
CA THR A 49 -15.72 14.62 10.93
C THR A 49 -16.76 14.87 9.85
N ASP A 50 -17.49 13.84 9.42
CA ASP A 50 -18.39 13.85 8.26
C ASP A 50 -17.66 14.16 6.92
N VAL A 51 -16.32 14.11 6.91
CA VAL A 51 -15.50 14.25 5.70
C VAL A 51 -15.23 12.87 5.12
N LYS A 52 -15.62 12.65 3.86
CA LYS A 52 -15.41 11.38 3.17
C LYS A 52 -13.92 11.19 2.82
N VAL A 53 -13.41 9.97 2.96
CA VAL A 53 -12.07 9.63 2.47
C VAL A 53 -12.17 8.74 1.24
N ILE A 54 -11.55 9.18 0.14
CA ILE A 54 -11.38 8.40 -1.08
C ILE A 54 -9.94 7.89 -1.10
N ALA A 55 -9.75 6.62 -0.74
CA ALA A 55 -8.43 6.02 -0.66
C ALA A 55 -8.08 5.21 -1.92
N GLY A 56 -6.86 5.39 -2.43
CA GLY A 56 -6.27 4.60 -3.50
C GLY A 56 -4.97 3.94 -3.01
N TYR A 57 -4.87 2.63 -3.20
CA TYR A 57 -3.72 1.84 -2.75
C TYR A 57 -2.97 1.20 -3.91
N ALA A 58 -1.66 1.46 -3.98
CA ALA A 58 -0.76 0.81 -4.95
C ALA A 58 0.69 0.87 -4.45
N ALA A 59 1.66 0.49 -5.28
CA ALA A 59 3.06 0.77 -4.95
C ALA A 59 3.30 2.28 -4.91
N SER A 60 4.08 2.75 -3.93
CA SER A 60 4.43 4.17 -3.79
C SER A 60 5.07 4.74 -5.05
N SER A 61 5.83 3.92 -5.78
CA SER A 61 6.38 4.24 -7.11
C SER A 61 5.30 4.57 -8.14
N ALA A 62 4.25 3.75 -8.23
CA ALA A 62 3.16 3.96 -9.17
C ALA A 62 2.35 5.21 -8.79
N LEU A 63 2.02 5.36 -7.51
CA LEU A 63 1.23 6.48 -7.02
C LEU A 63 1.91 7.84 -7.23
N ILE A 64 3.20 7.97 -6.89
CA ILE A 64 3.87 9.26 -7.08
C ILE A 64 4.08 9.60 -8.57
N LYS A 65 4.19 8.58 -9.44
CA LYS A 65 4.18 8.78 -10.90
C LYS A 65 2.80 9.22 -11.40
N GLN A 66 1.71 8.69 -10.85
CA GLN A 66 0.36 9.15 -11.14
C GLN A 66 0.18 10.62 -10.71
N ILE A 67 0.64 10.99 -9.51
CA ILE A 67 0.64 12.38 -9.04
C ILE A 67 1.46 13.27 -9.99
N ALA A 68 2.64 12.81 -10.42
CA ALA A 68 3.46 13.51 -11.41
C ALA A 68 2.77 13.69 -12.78
N GLN A 69 1.80 12.82 -13.09
CA GLN A 69 0.97 12.88 -14.31
C GLN A 69 -0.34 13.67 -14.11
N GLY A 70 -0.55 14.26 -12.93
CA GLY A 70 -1.71 15.12 -12.64
C GLY A 70 -2.84 14.43 -11.88
N ALA A 71 -2.64 13.22 -11.34
CA ALA A 71 -3.62 12.63 -10.43
C ALA A 71 -3.78 13.50 -9.18
N ALA A 72 -5.02 13.81 -8.82
CA ALA A 72 -5.33 14.56 -7.61
C ALA A 72 -5.12 13.70 -6.36
N ALA A 73 -4.38 14.22 -5.39
CA ALA A 73 -4.19 13.62 -4.08
C ALA A 73 -3.99 14.72 -3.04
N ASP A 74 -4.76 14.67 -1.96
CA ASP A 74 -4.59 15.58 -0.82
C ASP A 74 -3.51 15.05 0.14
N VAL A 75 -3.42 13.72 0.25
CA VAL A 75 -2.42 13.03 1.07
C VAL A 75 -1.74 11.97 0.22
N PHE A 76 -0.41 11.97 0.24
CA PHE A 76 0.42 10.91 -0.29
C PHE A 76 1.20 10.22 0.83
N ALA A 77 1.04 8.91 0.97
CA ALA A 77 1.75 8.11 1.97
C ALA A 77 2.64 7.06 1.28
N SER A 78 3.95 7.27 1.33
CA SER A 78 4.95 6.37 0.74
C SER A 78 5.48 5.34 1.74
N ALA A 79 5.87 4.16 1.24
CA ALA A 79 6.56 3.14 2.02
C ALA A 79 8.10 3.29 2.00
N ASN A 80 8.64 4.34 1.37
CA ASN A 80 10.04 4.70 1.50
C ASN A 80 10.27 6.22 1.35
N LEU A 81 11.43 6.67 1.82
CA LEU A 81 11.86 8.06 1.72
C LEU A 81 12.21 8.46 0.29
N GLU A 82 12.73 7.54 -0.51
CA GLU A 82 13.16 7.85 -1.89
C GLU A 82 12.01 8.38 -2.76
N TRP A 83 10.81 7.80 -2.68
CA TRP A 83 9.65 8.30 -3.42
C TRP A 83 9.09 9.60 -2.84
N MET A 84 9.26 9.85 -1.53
CA MET A 84 8.99 11.17 -0.96
C MET A 84 9.99 12.21 -1.45
N ASP A 85 11.28 11.88 -1.52
CA ASP A 85 12.33 12.76 -2.04
C ASP A 85 12.12 13.06 -3.53
N PHE A 86 11.71 12.06 -4.32
CA PHE A 86 11.29 12.25 -5.71
C PHE A 86 10.12 13.25 -5.80
N GLY A 87 9.11 13.10 -4.94
CA GLY A 87 7.98 14.03 -4.84
C GLY A 87 8.43 15.44 -4.52
N SER A 88 9.26 15.63 -3.48
CA SER A 88 9.81 16.91 -3.04
C SER A 88 10.59 17.60 -4.16
N LYS A 89 11.55 16.89 -4.78
CA LYS A 89 12.39 17.42 -5.86
C LYS A 89 11.58 17.89 -7.07
N ARG A 90 10.43 17.26 -7.32
CA ARG A 90 9.51 17.61 -8.41
C ARG A 90 8.39 18.55 -7.99
N LYS A 91 8.39 19.05 -6.75
CA LYS A 91 7.34 19.91 -6.18
C LYS A 91 5.94 19.29 -6.25
N LEU A 92 5.86 17.96 -6.14
CA LEU A 92 4.61 17.19 -6.11
C LEU A 92 4.03 17.09 -4.70
N ILE A 93 4.85 17.34 -3.68
CA ILE A 93 4.45 17.40 -2.28
C ILE A 93 4.91 18.72 -1.68
N LYS A 94 4.22 19.18 -0.63
CA LYS A 94 4.62 20.35 0.14
C LYS A 94 5.60 19.91 1.22
N ASP A 95 6.85 20.37 1.15
CA ASP A 95 7.93 19.88 2.01
C ASP A 95 7.69 20.13 3.50
N ASP A 96 7.00 21.22 3.85
CA ASP A 96 6.61 21.57 5.22
C ASP A 96 5.52 20.66 5.81
N THR A 97 4.83 19.89 4.96
CA THR A 97 3.81 18.90 5.38
C THR A 97 4.38 17.49 5.52
N ARG A 98 5.61 17.25 5.05
CA ARG A 98 6.22 15.92 5.05
C ARG A 98 6.63 15.53 6.46
N VAL A 99 6.17 14.35 6.89
CA VAL A 99 6.57 13.73 8.16
C VAL A 99 6.91 12.26 7.96
N ASN A 100 7.92 11.77 8.68
CA ASN A 100 8.20 10.33 8.77
C ASN A 100 7.27 9.77 9.85
N LEU A 101 6.21 9.09 9.42
CA LEU A 101 5.11 8.70 10.32
C LEU A 101 5.32 7.32 10.95
N LEU A 102 5.77 6.35 10.15
CA LEU A 102 5.79 4.94 10.48
C LEU A 102 7.13 4.32 10.10
N GLY A 103 7.44 3.19 10.73
CA GLY A 103 8.46 2.27 10.24
C GLY A 103 7.91 0.86 10.12
N ASN A 104 8.66 -0.03 9.49
CA ASN A 104 8.26 -1.42 9.31
C ASN A 104 9.45 -2.38 9.34
N GLN A 105 9.18 -3.67 9.21
CA GLN A 105 10.19 -4.71 9.19
C GLN A 105 9.93 -5.69 8.05
N LEU A 106 11.02 -6.03 7.35
CA LEU A 106 11.00 -6.98 6.24
C LEU A 106 11.01 -8.42 6.78
N VAL A 107 10.14 -9.27 6.24
CA VAL A 107 9.98 -10.67 6.67
C VAL A 107 9.95 -11.61 5.47
N LEU A 108 10.42 -12.84 5.70
CA LEU A 108 10.24 -13.97 4.83
C LEU A 108 8.97 -14.71 5.24
N ILE A 109 8.08 -14.93 4.29
CA ILE A 109 6.82 -15.64 4.47
C ILE A 109 6.77 -16.90 3.61
N ALA A 110 5.95 -17.86 4.02
CA ALA A 110 5.58 -19.05 3.27
C ALA A 110 4.07 -19.30 3.41
N PRO A 111 3.45 -20.15 2.55
CA PRO A 111 2.08 -20.60 2.75
C PRO A 111 1.87 -21.18 4.16
N LYS A 112 0.66 -21.00 4.73
CA LYS A 112 0.37 -21.40 6.12
C LYS A 112 0.65 -22.89 6.39
N ASP A 113 0.39 -23.74 5.39
CA ASP A 113 0.56 -25.19 5.39
C ASP A 113 1.96 -25.65 4.93
N SER A 114 2.88 -24.71 4.64
CA SER A 114 4.27 -25.03 4.30
C SER A 114 4.95 -25.82 5.42
N LYS A 115 5.85 -26.74 5.06
CA LYS A 115 6.69 -27.49 6.01
C LYS A 115 7.87 -26.67 6.55
N LEU A 116 8.12 -25.48 5.99
CA LEU A 116 9.14 -24.57 6.48
C LEU A 116 8.56 -23.78 7.66
N ASP A 117 9.09 -23.99 8.87
CA ASP A 117 8.60 -23.31 10.07
C ASP A 117 9.47 -22.12 10.49
N SER A 118 10.79 -22.25 10.36
CA SER A 118 11.73 -21.18 10.71
C SER A 118 12.98 -21.23 9.84
N VAL A 119 13.43 -20.06 9.41
CA VAL A 119 14.62 -19.82 8.59
C VAL A 119 15.43 -18.72 9.27
N ALA A 120 16.66 -19.04 9.65
CA ALA A 120 17.61 -18.04 10.10
C ALA A 120 18.01 -17.15 8.93
N ILE A 121 17.72 -15.85 9.03
CA ILE A 121 18.09 -14.85 8.01
C ILE A 121 19.43 -14.24 8.41
N GLY A 122 20.45 -14.49 7.60
CA GLY A 122 21.81 -14.03 7.86
C GLY A 122 22.73 -14.23 6.66
N PRO A 123 24.05 -13.99 6.82
CA PRO A 123 25.02 -14.25 5.77
C PRO A 123 24.92 -15.69 5.24
N ASN A 124 25.10 -15.86 3.93
CA ASN A 124 24.98 -17.15 3.23
C ASN A 124 23.56 -17.74 3.21
N LEU A 125 22.52 -16.92 3.44
CA LEU A 125 21.14 -17.32 3.21
C LEU A 125 20.97 -17.79 1.76
N ASP A 126 20.59 -19.06 1.59
CA ASP A 126 20.31 -19.63 0.28
C ASP A 126 18.80 -19.69 0.03
N LEU A 127 18.20 -18.53 -0.25
CA LEU A 127 16.77 -18.45 -0.59
C LEU A 127 16.44 -19.27 -1.84
N ALA A 128 17.37 -19.37 -2.79
CA ALA A 128 17.14 -20.10 -4.02
C ALA A 128 16.97 -21.59 -3.77
N LYS A 129 17.76 -22.16 -2.86
CA LYS A 129 17.61 -23.53 -2.39
C LYS A 129 16.33 -23.73 -1.58
N LEU A 130 16.01 -22.79 -0.68
CA LEU A 130 14.78 -22.86 0.11
C LEU A 130 13.51 -22.81 -0.77
N ALA A 131 13.54 -22.06 -1.87
CA ALA A 131 12.44 -21.98 -2.82
C ALA A 131 12.28 -23.27 -3.66
N GLY A 132 13.28 -24.16 -3.70
CA GLY A 132 13.27 -25.34 -4.56
C GLY A 132 13.07 -24.95 -6.03
N ASP A 133 12.18 -25.63 -6.74
CA ASP A 133 11.85 -25.28 -8.14
C ASP A 133 10.87 -24.10 -8.27
N GLY A 134 10.37 -23.58 -7.15
CA GLY A 134 9.42 -22.46 -7.14
C GLY A 134 10.08 -21.09 -7.10
N SER A 135 9.24 -20.07 -7.26
CA SER A 135 9.66 -18.66 -7.26
C SER A 135 9.59 -18.02 -5.87
N ILE A 136 10.28 -16.90 -5.70
CA ILE A 136 10.23 -16.06 -4.49
C ILE A 136 9.43 -14.81 -4.84
N ALA A 137 8.21 -14.69 -4.30
CA ALA A 137 7.37 -13.52 -4.53
C ALA A 137 7.92 -12.28 -3.81
N VAL A 138 8.07 -11.18 -4.53
CA VAL A 138 8.59 -9.92 -3.99
C VAL A 138 8.08 -8.75 -4.81
N GLY A 139 8.01 -7.54 -4.27
CA GLY A 139 7.75 -6.35 -5.10
C GLY A 139 8.84 -6.16 -6.16
N ASP A 140 8.52 -5.52 -7.29
CA ASP A 140 9.52 -5.18 -8.31
C ASP A 140 10.71 -4.44 -7.70
N VAL A 141 11.89 -5.05 -7.82
CA VAL A 141 13.13 -4.63 -7.14
C VAL A 141 13.69 -3.30 -7.65
N ARG A 142 13.20 -2.80 -8.78
CA ARG A 142 13.66 -1.55 -9.39
C ARG A 142 12.93 -0.35 -8.81
N GLU A 143 11.68 -0.53 -8.40
CA GLU A 143 10.82 0.60 -8.06
C GLU A 143 9.90 0.41 -6.85
N VAL A 144 9.40 -0.79 -6.59
CA VAL A 144 8.48 -1.03 -5.48
C VAL A 144 9.30 -1.03 -4.18
N PRO A 145 8.94 -0.22 -3.16
CA PRO A 145 9.71 -0.12 -1.91
C PRO A 145 10.10 -1.46 -1.29
N VAL A 146 9.15 -2.40 -1.13
CA VAL A 146 9.44 -3.72 -0.54
C VAL A 146 10.46 -4.51 -1.38
N GLY A 147 10.42 -4.35 -2.70
CA GLY A 147 11.38 -4.96 -3.62
C GLY A 147 12.77 -4.34 -3.49
N LYS A 148 12.85 -3.01 -3.35
CA LYS A 148 14.13 -2.32 -3.15
C LYS A 148 14.76 -2.70 -1.80
N TYR A 149 13.97 -2.77 -0.73
CA TYR A 149 14.46 -3.23 0.57
C TYR A 149 14.88 -4.70 0.54
N ALA A 150 14.10 -5.57 -0.12
CA ALA A 150 14.47 -6.97 -0.31
C ALA A 150 15.77 -7.13 -1.09
N LYS A 151 15.94 -6.40 -2.20
CA LYS A 151 17.18 -6.40 -2.95
C LYS A 151 18.36 -5.95 -2.09
N ALA A 152 18.24 -4.82 -1.39
CA ALA A 152 19.30 -4.32 -0.52
C ALA A 152 19.68 -5.34 0.56
N ALA A 153 18.68 -5.96 1.21
CA ALA A 153 18.89 -7.01 2.19
C ALA A 153 19.61 -8.22 1.60
N LEU A 154 19.18 -8.72 0.44
CA LEU A 154 19.81 -9.87 -0.20
C LEU A 154 21.22 -9.58 -0.70
N GLU A 155 21.49 -8.36 -1.19
CA GLU A 155 22.84 -7.93 -1.57
C GLU A 155 23.76 -7.90 -0.34
N LYS A 156 23.29 -7.29 0.76
CA LYS A 156 24.04 -7.21 2.02
C LYS A 156 24.33 -8.57 2.64
N LEU A 157 23.41 -9.52 2.51
CA LEU A 157 23.54 -10.90 3.03
C LEU A 157 24.30 -11.84 2.07
N GLY A 158 24.70 -11.37 0.88
CA GLY A 158 25.38 -12.18 -0.13
C GLY A 158 24.47 -13.19 -0.85
N ALA A 159 23.15 -13.07 -0.69
CA ALA A 159 22.14 -14.00 -1.23
C ALA A 159 21.59 -13.58 -2.62
N TRP A 160 21.84 -12.33 -3.03
CA TRP A 160 21.21 -11.73 -4.21
C TRP A 160 21.44 -12.52 -5.50
N GLN A 161 22.69 -12.91 -5.78
CA GLN A 161 23.02 -13.55 -7.06
C GLN A 161 22.26 -14.86 -7.28
N ALA A 162 22.10 -15.66 -6.22
CA ALA A 162 21.33 -16.90 -6.29
C ALA A 162 19.82 -16.65 -6.32
N ALA A 163 19.32 -15.67 -5.55
CA ALA A 163 17.89 -15.39 -5.43
C ALA A 163 17.29 -14.66 -6.64
N ALA A 164 18.04 -13.73 -7.25
CA ALA A 164 17.59 -12.86 -8.35
C ALA A 164 16.89 -13.61 -9.51
N PRO A 165 17.42 -14.72 -10.06
CA PRO A 165 16.76 -15.43 -11.16
C PRO A 165 15.46 -16.15 -10.75
N LYS A 166 15.21 -16.34 -9.44
CA LYS A 166 13.99 -16.98 -8.91
C LYS A 166 12.91 -15.98 -8.47
N LEU A 167 13.14 -14.68 -8.61
CA LEU A 167 12.18 -13.68 -8.13
C LEU A 167 10.96 -13.63 -9.04
N ALA A 168 9.78 -13.78 -8.43
CA ALA A 168 8.52 -13.42 -9.05
C ALA A 168 8.16 -11.98 -8.63
N MET A 169 8.46 -11.02 -9.51
CA MET A 169 8.31 -9.60 -9.23
C MET A 169 6.84 -9.15 -9.38
N ALA A 170 6.28 -8.63 -8.29
CA ALA A 170 4.92 -8.16 -8.18
C ALA A 170 4.85 -6.63 -8.24
N ILE A 171 3.71 -6.12 -8.71
CA ILE A 171 3.48 -4.66 -8.83
C ILE A 171 3.38 -3.95 -7.47
N ASN A 172 3.16 -4.66 -6.36
CA ASN A 172 3.20 -4.15 -4.99
C ASN A 172 3.31 -5.31 -3.97
N THR A 173 3.52 -4.98 -2.69
CA THR A 173 3.69 -5.96 -1.61
C THR A 173 2.45 -6.86 -1.38
N ARG A 174 1.24 -6.35 -1.61
CA ARG A 174 -0.01 -7.10 -1.41
C ARG A 174 -0.25 -8.13 -2.50
N VAL A 175 0.21 -7.85 -3.73
CA VAL A 175 0.23 -8.85 -4.80
C VAL A 175 1.26 -9.95 -4.47
N ALA A 176 2.46 -9.59 -4.00
CA ALA A 176 3.44 -10.59 -3.55
C ALA A 176 2.90 -11.47 -2.40
N LEU A 177 2.27 -10.86 -1.39
CA LEU A 177 1.57 -11.58 -0.30
C LEU A 177 0.53 -12.55 -0.85
N THR A 178 -0.28 -12.11 -1.84
CA THR A 178 -1.36 -12.92 -2.43
C THR A 178 -0.80 -14.13 -3.17
N MET A 179 0.31 -13.98 -3.90
CA MET A 179 0.97 -15.09 -4.60
C MET A 179 1.40 -16.19 -3.62
N VAL A 180 1.96 -15.81 -2.46
CA VAL A 180 2.32 -16.77 -1.41
C VAL A 180 1.08 -17.38 -0.76
N ALA A 181 0.08 -16.55 -0.44
CA ALA A 181 -1.18 -17.00 0.17
C ALA A 181 -1.94 -18.03 -0.70
N ARG A 182 -1.77 -17.96 -2.02
CA ARG A 182 -2.38 -18.88 -3.00
C ARG A 182 -1.49 -20.08 -3.36
N GLY A 183 -0.28 -20.17 -2.81
CA GLY A 183 0.68 -21.21 -3.15
C GLY A 183 1.30 -21.07 -4.55
N GLU A 184 1.09 -19.93 -5.23
CA GLU A 184 1.72 -19.63 -6.53
C GLU A 184 3.24 -19.40 -6.38
N ALA A 185 3.69 -19.03 -5.18
CA ALA A 185 5.10 -18.95 -4.80
C ALA A 185 5.32 -19.62 -3.42
N PRO A 186 6.30 -20.53 -3.26
CA PRO A 186 6.59 -21.16 -1.98
C PRO A 186 7.13 -20.21 -0.91
N LEU A 187 7.73 -19.09 -1.33
CA LEU A 187 8.31 -18.07 -0.46
C LEU A 187 7.91 -16.68 -0.94
N GLY A 188 7.89 -15.72 -0.02
CA GLY A 188 7.86 -14.32 -0.40
C GLY A 188 8.50 -13.39 0.62
N ILE A 189 8.87 -12.20 0.16
CA ILE A 189 9.46 -11.15 0.98
C ILE A 189 8.49 -9.98 1.01
N VAL A 190 7.92 -9.73 2.20
CA VAL A 190 6.88 -8.70 2.43
C VAL A 190 7.19 -7.94 3.72
N TYR A 191 6.32 -6.98 4.08
CA TYR A 191 6.40 -6.37 5.40
C TYR A 191 5.67 -7.19 6.47
N THR A 192 6.13 -7.05 7.72
CA THR A 192 5.51 -7.71 8.88
C THR A 192 4.03 -7.35 9.02
N THR A 193 3.67 -6.10 8.74
CA THR A 193 2.26 -5.64 8.76
C THR A 193 1.40 -6.29 7.68
N ASP A 194 1.99 -6.65 6.53
CA ASP A 194 1.28 -7.35 5.45
C ASP A 194 0.97 -8.78 5.89
N ALA A 195 1.97 -9.49 6.41
CA ALA A 195 1.85 -10.88 6.86
C ALA A 195 0.87 -11.04 8.03
N ASN A 196 0.80 -10.05 8.92
CA ASN A 196 -0.08 -10.07 10.09
C ASN A 196 -1.49 -9.52 9.83
N GLY A 197 -1.83 -9.13 8.59
CA GLY A 197 -3.17 -8.65 8.24
C GLY A 197 -3.68 -7.55 9.18
N ALA A 198 -2.82 -6.56 9.47
CA ALA A 198 -3.05 -5.51 10.47
C ALA A 198 -3.72 -5.97 11.76
N ARG A 199 -3.04 -6.83 12.52
CA ARG A 199 -3.16 -6.84 13.99
C ARG A 199 -1.78 -6.79 14.62
N TYR A 200 -1.19 -5.61 14.67
CA TYR A 200 -0.09 -5.32 15.59
C TYR A 200 -0.63 -4.42 16.71
N CYS A 201 -1.20 -5.04 17.74
CA CYS A 201 -1.31 -4.39 19.03
C CYS A 201 0.03 -4.65 19.74
N GLY A 202 0.90 -3.64 19.77
CA GLY A 202 2.19 -3.76 20.47
C GLY A 202 2.02 -4.18 21.93
N ASP A 203 3.07 -4.76 22.49
CA ASP A 203 3.21 -5.43 23.80
C ASP A 203 2.85 -4.59 25.06
N ARG A 204 2.17 -3.45 24.93
CA ARG A 204 1.87 -2.56 26.06
C ARG A 204 0.47 -1.94 26.12
N ARG A 205 -0.57 -2.47 25.46
CA ARG A 205 -1.98 -2.10 25.78
C ARG A 205 -2.97 -3.26 25.61
N PRO A 206 -3.77 -3.62 26.63
CA PRO A 206 -4.69 -4.77 26.60
C PRO A 206 -6.07 -4.45 26.00
N ARG A 207 -6.19 -3.50 25.06
CA ARG A 207 -7.47 -3.15 24.43
C ARG A 207 -7.29 -2.88 22.95
N CYS A 208 -7.01 -3.93 22.17
CA CYS A 208 -7.56 -3.99 20.82
C CYS A 208 -9.08 -4.07 21.01
N VAL A 209 -9.84 -3.27 20.29
CA VAL A 209 -11.30 -3.20 20.48
C VAL A 209 -11.91 -4.54 20.04
N GLU A 210 -12.12 -5.44 20.99
CA GLU A 210 -13.13 -6.48 20.94
C GLU A 210 -14.48 -5.77 20.80
N ASN A 211 -14.92 -5.56 19.56
CA ASN A 211 -16.32 -5.35 19.16
C ASN A 211 -16.37 -5.37 17.63
N LEU A 212 -16.11 -6.55 17.06
CA LEU A 212 -16.35 -6.86 15.65
C LEU A 212 -17.77 -7.44 15.49
N ASP A 213 -18.78 -6.74 16.01
CA ASP A 213 -20.20 -7.10 15.86
C ASP A 213 -21.01 -6.02 15.11
N VAL A 214 -20.33 -5.13 14.39
CA VAL A 214 -21.00 -4.12 13.55
C VAL A 214 -20.40 -4.11 12.14
N LEU A 215 -20.53 -5.22 11.41
CA LEU A 215 -20.43 -5.21 9.97
C LEU A 215 -21.81 -5.54 9.38
N ARG A 216 -22.44 -4.51 8.79
CA ARG A 216 -23.63 -4.67 7.94
C ARG A 216 -23.26 -5.48 6.70
N PRO A 217 -24.17 -6.29 6.13
CA PRO A 217 -23.89 -7.01 4.89
C PRO A 217 -23.71 -6.01 3.75
N GLY A 218 -22.53 -6.03 3.10
CA GLY A 218 -22.29 -5.30 1.85
C GLY A 218 -21.13 -4.27 1.83
N GLN A 219 -20.25 -4.20 2.83
CA GLN A 219 -19.07 -3.33 2.78
C GLN A 219 -17.76 -4.11 2.62
N SER A 220 -17.15 -3.89 1.46
CA SER A 220 -15.79 -4.25 1.01
C SER A 220 -15.37 -5.72 1.10
N ALA A 221 -15.16 -6.33 -0.07
CA ALA A 221 -14.60 -7.66 -0.26
C ALA A 221 -13.10 -7.76 0.10
N ALA A 222 -12.68 -7.18 1.22
CA ALA A 222 -11.53 -7.66 1.97
C ALA A 222 -12.05 -8.71 2.96
N ALA A 223 -12.53 -9.83 2.41
CA ALA A 223 -12.89 -11.01 3.20
C ALA A 223 -11.79 -11.27 4.23
N GLU A 224 -12.18 -11.58 5.46
CA GLU A 224 -11.31 -11.99 6.55
C GLU A 224 -10.13 -12.83 6.03
N VAL A 225 -8.95 -12.21 5.93
CA VAL A 225 -7.73 -12.94 5.65
C VAL A 225 -7.34 -13.60 6.95
N THR A 226 -7.94 -14.76 7.23
CA THR A 226 -7.27 -15.80 8.02
C THR A 226 -5.85 -15.89 7.46
N PRO A 227 -4.77 -15.84 8.27
CA PRO A 227 -3.43 -15.68 7.71
C PRO A 227 -3.07 -16.94 6.89
N SER A 228 -3.29 -16.85 5.57
CA SER A 228 -2.95 -17.87 4.56
C SER A 228 -1.45 -17.99 4.36
N VAL A 229 -0.68 -17.19 5.08
CA VAL A 229 0.78 -17.23 5.14
C VAL A 229 1.24 -17.28 6.59
N LYS A 230 2.47 -17.71 6.80
CA LYS A 230 3.17 -17.59 8.08
C LYS A 230 4.51 -16.90 7.86
N ILE A 231 4.92 -16.09 8.83
CA ILE A 231 6.27 -15.55 8.89
C ILE A 231 7.20 -16.69 9.32
N ILE A 232 8.22 -16.95 8.52
CA ILE A 232 9.22 -18.00 8.77
C ILE A 232 10.61 -17.42 9.01
N GLY A 233 10.82 -16.13 8.74
CA GLY A 233 12.09 -15.47 9.00
C GLY A 233 11.95 -13.96 8.99
N THR A 234 12.87 -13.29 9.66
CA THR A 234 12.86 -11.84 9.83
C THR A 234 14.21 -11.29 9.41
N PHE A 235 14.22 -10.30 8.51
CA PHE A 235 15.46 -9.71 8.04
C PHE A 235 16.08 -8.81 9.12
N PRO A 236 17.41 -8.85 9.32
CA PRO A 236 18.10 -7.94 10.23
C PRO A 236 17.88 -6.47 9.82
N ALA A 237 17.64 -5.59 10.79
CA ALA A 237 17.35 -4.17 10.52
C ALA A 237 18.54 -3.44 9.86
N ASP A 238 19.76 -3.94 10.02
CA ASP A 238 21.00 -3.43 9.40
C ASP A 238 21.27 -4.04 8.02
N SER A 239 20.40 -4.94 7.54
CA SER A 239 20.52 -5.54 6.21
C SER A 239 20.03 -4.63 5.09
N HIS A 240 19.18 -3.64 5.40
CA HIS A 240 18.59 -2.72 4.44
C HIS A 240 18.53 -1.29 5.02
N PRO A 241 18.31 -0.24 4.20
CA PRO A 241 18.00 1.09 4.71
C PRO A 241 16.78 1.07 5.64
N ALA A 242 16.64 2.08 6.50
CA ALA A 242 15.48 2.21 7.37
C ALA A 242 14.17 2.19 6.56
N ILE A 243 13.21 1.38 7.02
CA ILE A 243 11.87 1.21 6.43
C ILE A 243 10.88 2.05 7.22
#